data_AF-A0A7S2DF22-F1
#
_entry.id   AF-A0A7S2DF22-F1
#
_cell.length_a   1.000
_cell.length_b   1.000
_cell.length_c   1.000
_cell.angle_alpha   90.00
_cell.angle_beta   90.00
_cell.angle_gamma   90.00
#
_symmetry.space_group_name_H-M   'P 1'
#
loop_
_entity.id
_entity.type
_entity.pdbx_description
1 polymer ?
#
loop_
_entity_poly.entity_id
_entity_poly.type
_entity_poly.pdbx_seq_one_letter_code
_entity_poly.pdbx_strand_id
1 'polypeptide(L)'
;DRNEVRRFFKVVLCLAVTKADEFFKLVDESKSGKVACREMSRCLAPYLDKNYRPEADEVLAQEAAARAERDREKELKGYWELIGTRAYDKGFRSVGQLMLQMDKDDNGQLDRKEMRTFLTQYVHFSQQTADRIFTLLDVAQRGSVSAKEIRKRLEPYFVKVLRDPGHHVADWRSAAAAGG
;
A
#
# COMPACT_ATOMS: atom_id res chain seq x y z
N ASP A 1 -22.37 4.21 -31.74
CA ASP A 1 -22.44 5.65 -31.36
C ASP A 1 -23.04 5.82 -29.95
N ARG A 2 -22.76 6.92 -29.23
CA ARG A 2 -23.29 7.17 -27.87
C ARG A 2 -24.80 7.11 -27.79
N ASN A 3 -25.50 7.62 -28.81
CA ASN A 3 -26.97 7.56 -28.86
C ASN A 3 -27.49 6.14 -29.08
N GLU A 4 -26.75 5.29 -29.79
CA GLU A 4 -27.10 3.89 -29.99
C GLU A 4 -26.91 3.06 -28.71
N VAL A 5 -25.84 3.32 -27.93
CA VAL A 5 -25.61 2.67 -26.63
C VAL A 5 -26.74 3.03 -25.65
N ARG A 6 -27.15 4.30 -25.60
CA ARG A 6 -28.31 4.74 -24.81
C ARG A 6 -29.60 4.02 -25.23
N ARG A 7 -29.84 3.88 -26.54
CA ARG A 7 -31.02 3.19 -27.07
C ARG A 7 -30.99 1.70 -26.73
N PHE A 8 -29.83 1.04 -26.83
CA PHE A 8 -29.66 -0.37 -26.47
C PHE A 8 -29.95 -0.60 -24.98
N PHE A 9 -29.37 0.20 -24.09
CA PHE A 9 -29.62 0.08 -22.64
C PHE A 9 -31.08 0.34 -22.28
N LYS A 10 -31.74 1.30 -22.93
CA LYS A 10 -33.15 1.60 -22.69
C LYS A 10 -34.10 0.53 -23.24
N VAL A 11 -33.86 0.03 -24.45
CA VAL A 11 -34.80 -0.83 -25.19
C VAL A 11 -34.55 -2.32 -24.94
N VAL A 12 -33.28 -2.73 -24.86
CA VAL A 12 -32.90 -4.15 -24.74
C VAL A 12 -32.72 -4.55 -23.28
N LEU A 13 -32.06 -3.72 -22.48
CA LEU A 13 -31.78 -4.01 -21.07
C LEU A 13 -32.78 -3.35 -20.09
N CYS A 14 -33.68 -2.49 -20.57
CA CYS A 14 -34.64 -1.72 -19.76
C CYS A 14 -33.98 -0.92 -18.61
N LEU A 15 -32.73 -0.50 -18.79
CA LEU A 15 -31.98 0.26 -17.79
C LEU A 15 -32.12 1.77 -17.97
N ALA A 16 -31.92 2.51 -16.88
CA ALA A 16 -31.92 3.97 -16.89
C ALA A 16 -30.82 4.53 -17.81
N VAL A 17 -31.18 5.50 -18.64
CA VAL A 17 -30.31 6.10 -19.68
C VAL A 17 -29.05 6.74 -19.06
N THR A 18 -29.11 7.16 -17.81
CA THR A 18 -27.98 7.72 -17.05
C THR A 18 -26.85 6.72 -16.84
N LYS A 19 -27.17 5.45 -16.59
CA LYS A 19 -26.15 4.37 -16.46
C LYS A 19 -25.48 4.06 -17.81
N ALA A 20 -26.18 4.26 -18.92
CA ALA A 20 -25.63 4.06 -20.25
C ALA A 20 -24.54 5.09 -20.59
N ASP A 21 -24.63 6.31 -20.06
CA ASP A 21 -23.60 7.33 -20.24
C ASP A 21 -22.34 7.07 -19.43
N GLU A 22 -22.48 6.58 -18.19
CA GLU A 22 -21.35 6.15 -17.37
C GLU A 22 -20.65 4.95 -18.01
N PHE A 23 -21.44 3.97 -18.48
CA PHE A 23 -20.92 2.84 -19.23
C PHE A 23 -20.20 3.28 -20.51
N PHE A 24 -20.76 4.24 -21.26
CA PHE A 24 -20.11 4.77 -22.46
C PHE A 24 -18.76 5.41 -22.14
N LYS A 25 -18.64 6.17 -21.04
CA LYS A 25 -17.36 6.73 -20.60
C LYS A 25 -16.34 5.67 -20.19
N LEU A 26 -16.80 4.56 -19.61
CA LEU A 26 -15.95 3.45 -19.20
C LEU A 26 -15.42 2.64 -20.40
N VAL A 27 -16.23 2.48 -21.44
CA VAL A 27 -15.86 1.68 -22.62
C VAL A 27 -15.13 2.50 -23.69
N ASP A 28 -15.47 3.78 -23.85
CA ASP A 28 -14.77 4.71 -24.76
C ASP A 28 -13.62 5.45 -24.05
N GLU A 29 -12.71 4.68 -23.44
CA GLU A 29 -11.54 5.23 -22.73
C GLU A 29 -10.61 6.00 -23.69
N SER A 30 -10.62 5.63 -24.97
CA SER A 30 -9.91 6.33 -26.05
C SER A 30 -10.51 7.70 -26.40
N LYS A 31 -11.65 8.09 -25.83
CA LYS A 31 -12.42 9.32 -26.13
C LYS A 31 -12.72 9.48 -27.63
N SER A 32 -12.81 8.37 -28.35
CA SER A 32 -13.01 8.35 -29.79
C SER A 32 -14.43 8.76 -30.20
N GLY A 33 -15.37 8.79 -29.26
CA GLY A 33 -16.79 9.00 -29.49
C GLY A 33 -17.49 7.78 -30.09
N LYS A 34 -16.79 6.65 -30.28
CA LYS A 34 -17.31 5.45 -30.91
C LYS A 34 -16.85 4.21 -30.15
N VAL A 35 -17.79 3.49 -29.55
CA VAL A 35 -17.55 2.17 -28.96
C VAL A 35 -17.69 1.12 -30.06
N ALA A 36 -16.63 0.33 -30.29
CA ALA A 36 -16.72 -0.80 -31.20
C ALA A 36 -17.51 -1.96 -30.57
N CYS A 37 -18.25 -2.72 -31.37
CA CYS A 37 -19.04 -3.87 -30.87
C CYS A 37 -18.19 -4.90 -30.11
N ARG A 38 -16.90 -5.02 -30.44
CA ARG A 38 -15.94 -5.88 -29.74
C ARG A 38 -15.64 -5.39 -28.32
N GLU A 39 -15.57 -4.09 -28.12
CA GLU A 39 -15.35 -3.47 -26.81
C GLU A 39 -16.61 -3.61 -25.94
N MET A 40 -17.78 -3.35 -26.54
CA MET A 40 -19.07 -3.57 -25.88
C MET A 40 -19.28 -5.04 -25.48
N SER A 41 -18.91 -5.99 -26.35
CA SER A 41 -18.98 -7.42 -26.05
C SER A 41 -18.02 -7.83 -24.94
N ARG A 42 -16.78 -7.31 -24.92
CA ARG A 42 -15.83 -7.59 -23.83
C ARG A 42 -16.33 -7.09 -22.47
N CYS A 43 -16.91 -5.88 -22.45
CA CYS A 43 -17.39 -5.29 -21.21
C CYS A 43 -18.68 -5.94 -20.70
N LEU A 44 -19.57 -6.40 -21.60
CA LEU A 44 -20.83 -7.04 -21.23
C LEU A 44 -20.72 -8.56 -21.07
N ALA A 45 -19.75 -9.22 -21.69
CA ALA A 45 -19.54 -10.67 -21.61
C ALA A 45 -19.56 -11.23 -20.17
N PRO A 46 -18.86 -10.65 -19.18
CA PRO A 46 -18.89 -11.18 -17.82
C PRO A 46 -20.26 -11.06 -17.16
N TYR A 47 -21.05 -10.03 -17.51
CA TYR A 47 -22.38 -9.77 -16.93
C TYR A 47 -23.52 -10.56 -17.61
N LEU A 48 -23.24 -11.17 -18.77
CA LEU A 48 -24.21 -11.98 -19.52
C LEU A 48 -24.08 -13.48 -19.21
N ASP A 49 -23.08 -13.87 -18.41
CA ASP A 49 -23.03 -15.21 -17.83
C ASP A 49 -24.17 -15.34 -16.82
N LYS A 50 -25.01 -16.37 -16.97
CA LYS A 50 -26.17 -16.64 -16.10
C LYS A 50 -25.79 -16.89 -14.63
N ASN A 51 -24.49 -17.09 -14.36
CA ASN A 51 -23.93 -17.28 -13.03
C ASN A 51 -23.18 -16.03 -12.49
N TYR A 52 -23.23 -14.89 -13.17
CA TYR A 52 -22.59 -13.66 -12.69
C TYR A 52 -23.28 -13.14 -11.42
N ARG A 53 -22.54 -13.14 -10.30
CA ARG A 53 -22.96 -12.59 -9.01
C ARG A 53 -22.02 -11.45 -8.61
N PRO A 54 -22.42 -10.17 -8.75
CA PRO A 54 -21.57 -9.04 -8.39
C PRO A 54 -21.18 -9.05 -6.90
N GLU A 55 -22.05 -9.57 -6.02
CA GLU A 55 -21.77 -9.70 -4.59
C GLU A 55 -20.64 -10.69 -4.28
N ALA A 56 -20.43 -11.71 -5.13
CA ALA A 56 -19.35 -12.67 -4.95
C ALA A 56 -17.98 -12.08 -5.35
N ASP A 57 -17.94 -11.24 -6.38
CA ASP A 57 -16.72 -10.57 -6.83
C ASP A 57 -16.31 -9.47 -5.84
N GLU A 58 -17.27 -8.71 -5.30
CA GLU A 58 -17.02 -7.73 -4.24
C GLU A 58 -16.49 -8.39 -2.95
N VAL A 59 -17.04 -9.54 -2.54
CA VAL A 59 -16.54 -10.28 -1.37
C VAL A 59 -15.14 -10.83 -1.63
N LEU A 60 -14.88 -11.40 -2.81
CA LEU A 60 -13.54 -11.89 -3.18
C LEU A 60 -12.51 -10.75 -3.24
N ALA A 61 -12.90 -9.57 -3.76
CA ALA A 61 -12.05 -8.39 -3.79
C ALA A 61 -11.76 -7.85 -2.37
N GLN A 62 -12.75 -7.85 -1.48
CA GLN A 62 -12.57 -7.47 -0.07
C GLN A 62 -11.66 -8.45 0.67
N GLU A 63 -11.83 -9.76 0.47
CA GLU A 63 -10.98 -10.79 1.06
C GLU A 63 -9.54 -10.72 0.54
N ALA A 64 -9.36 -10.44 -0.75
CA ALA A 64 -8.06 -10.22 -1.36
C ALA A 64 -7.37 -8.96 -0.79
N ALA A 65 -8.10 -7.85 -0.65
CA ALA A 65 -7.59 -6.63 -0.04
C ALA A 65 -7.22 -6.84 1.44
N ALA A 66 -8.05 -7.54 2.21
CA ALA A 66 -7.78 -7.89 3.60
C ALA A 66 -6.57 -8.84 3.75
N ARG A 67 -6.35 -9.73 2.79
CA ARG A 67 -5.15 -10.57 2.74
C ARG A 67 -3.91 -9.73 2.43
N ALA A 68 -3.97 -8.85 1.44
CA ALA A 68 -2.86 -7.96 1.08
C ALA A 68 -2.47 -7.04 2.25
N GLU A 69 -3.45 -6.51 2.98
CA GLU A 69 -3.23 -5.70 4.17
C GLU A 69 -2.52 -6.50 5.28
N ARG A 70 -3.01 -7.71 5.57
CA ARG A 70 -2.37 -8.60 6.56
C ARG A 70 -0.93 -8.95 6.18
N ASP A 71 -0.67 -9.19 4.90
CA ASP A 71 0.69 -9.52 4.44
C ASP A 71 1.61 -8.28 4.49
N ARG A 72 1.09 -7.08 4.21
CA ARG A 72 1.79 -5.81 4.40
C ARG A 72 2.17 -5.58 5.87
N GLU A 73 1.23 -5.77 6.78
CA GLU A 73 1.47 -5.60 8.21
C GLU A 73 2.51 -6.59 8.75
N LYS A 74 2.50 -7.84 8.27
CA LYS A 74 3.54 -8.83 8.61
C LYS A 74 4.92 -8.38 8.12
N GLU A 75 5.01 -7.85 6.90
CA GLU A 75 6.26 -7.34 6.33
C GLU A 75 6.80 -6.16 7.15
N LEU A 76 5.94 -5.18 7.46
CA LEU A 76 6.29 -4.03 8.32
C LEU A 76 6.73 -4.45 9.71
N LYS A 77 6.03 -5.41 10.33
CA LYS A 77 6.39 -5.95 11.63
C LYS A 77 7.81 -6.53 11.62
N GLY A 78 8.16 -7.25 10.56
CA GLY A 78 9.53 -7.73 10.35
C GLY A 78 10.52 -6.56 10.41
N TYR A 79 10.32 -5.53 9.58
CA TYR A 79 11.18 -4.33 9.56
C TYR A 79 11.30 -3.61 10.91
N TRP A 80 10.21 -3.49 11.67
CA TRP A 80 10.23 -2.82 12.96
C TRP A 80 11.02 -3.54 14.03
N GLU A 81 10.96 -4.88 14.07
CA GLU A 81 11.78 -5.67 15.00
C GLU A 81 13.27 -5.37 14.84
N LEU A 82 13.70 -4.98 13.65
CA LEU A 82 15.10 -4.87 13.28
C LEU A 82 15.65 -3.49 13.35
N ILE A 83 14.83 -2.52 12.96
CA ILE A 83 15.09 -1.13 13.29
C ILE A 83 15.24 -1.03 14.80
N GLY A 84 14.38 -1.72 15.57
CA GLY A 84 14.53 -1.87 17.03
C GLY A 84 15.88 -2.44 17.45
N THR A 85 16.25 -3.63 16.99
CA THR A 85 17.51 -4.29 17.36
C THR A 85 18.74 -3.46 16.95
N ARG A 86 18.83 -3.02 15.68
CA ARG A 86 19.99 -2.27 15.18
C ARG A 86 20.10 -0.88 15.81
N ALA A 87 18.98 -0.22 16.11
CA ALA A 87 19.01 1.03 16.83
C ALA A 87 19.55 0.84 18.26
N TYR A 88 19.14 -0.23 18.94
CA TYR A 88 19.67 -0.55 20.26
C TYR A 88 21.18 -0.81 20.22
N ASP A 89 21.67 -1.57 19.23
CA ASP A 89 23.10 -1.84 19.02
C ASP A 89 23.91 -0.56 18.76
N LYS A 90 23.30 0.43 18.10
CA LYS A 90 23.89 1.76 17.86
C LYS A 90 23.91 2.67 19.08
N GLY A 91 23.36 2.23 20.21
CA GLY A 91 23.36 2.99 21.45
C GLY A 91 22.14 3.88 21.65
N PHE A 92 21.13 3.81 20.78
CA PHE A 92 19.86 4.47 21.07
C PHE A 92 19.21 3.79 22.28
N ARG A 93 18.72 4.60 23.22
CA ARG A 93 18.08 4.11 24.47
C ARG A 93 16.60 4.48 24.56
N SER A 94 16.09 5.25 23.61
CA SER A 94 14.67 5.56 23.49
C SER A 94 14.26 5.75 22.04
N VAL A 95 12.99 5.46 21.73
CA VAL A 95 12.41 5.80 20.42
C VAL A 95 12.39 7.31 20.21
N GLY A 96 12.27 8.12 21.27
CA GLY A 96 12.34 9.58 21.17
C GLY A 96 13.65 10.07 20.56
N GLN A 97 14.80 9.55 21.02
CA GLN A 97 16.11 9.86 20.44
C GLN A 97 16.22 9.42 18.98
N LEU A 98 15.62 8.28 18.64
CA LEU A 98 15.61 7.78 17.26
C LEU A 98 14.77 8.69 16.35
N MET A 99 13.59 9.11 16.81
CA MET A 99 12.72 10.00 16.05
C MET A 99 13.37 11.37 15.82
N LEU A 100 14.01 11.95 16.85
CA LEU A 100 14.79 13.19 16.72
C LEU A 100 15.91 13.09 15.67
N GLN A 101 16.48 11.90 15.49
CA GLN A 101 17.51 11.68 14.48
C GLN A 101 16.95 11.45 13.07
N MET A 102 15.71 10.99 13.00
CA MET A 102 15.02 10.66 11.76
C MET A 102 14.27 11.86 11.17
N ASP A 103 13.62 12.66 12.02
CA ASP A 103 12.91 13.92 11.72
C ASP A 103 13.88 15.09 11.93
N LYS A 104 14.66 15.43 10.90
CA LYS A 104 15.77 16.39 11.04
C LYS A 104 15.30 17.84 11.00
N ASP A 105 14.19 18.09 10.33
CA ASP A 105 13.61 19.42 10.24
C ASP A 105 12.53 19.68 11.31
N ASP A 106 12.28 18.70 12.19
CA ASP A 106 11.31 18.73 13.30
C ASP A 106 9.92 19.15 12.82
N ASN A 107 9.57 18.79 11.58
CA ASN A 107 8.29 19.15 10.98
C ASN A 107 7.16 18.19 11.40
N GLY A 108 7.49 17.12 12.14
CA GLY A 108 6.55 16.11 12.65
C GLY A 108 6.11 15.07 11.61
N GLN A 109 6.69 15.14 10.42
CA GLN A 109 6.50 14.24 9.28
C GLN A 109 7.85 13.75 8.79
N LEU A 110 7.83 12.60 8.14
CA LEU A 110 9.02 11.96 7.62
C LEU A 110 8.84 11.80 6.13
N ASP A 111 9.67 12.50 5.38
CA ASP A 111 9.71 12.33 3.94
C ASP A 111 10.53 11.09 3.54
N ARG A 112 10.46 10.73 2.26
CA ARG A 112 11.17 9.56 1.73
C ARG A 112 12.69 9.69 1.86
N LYS A 113 13.23 10.91 1.72
CA LYS A 113 14.67 11.17 1.78
C LYS A 113 15.19 11.03 3.20
N GLU A 114 14.49 11.58 4.18
CA GLU A 114 14.79 11.48 5.60
C GLU A 114 14.78 10.03 6.07
N MET A 115 13.72 9.29 5.74
CA MET A 115 13.64 7.89 6.12
C MET A 115 14.72 7.05 5.42
N ARG A 116 15.04 7.34 4.16
CA ARG A 116 16.15 6.68 3.44
C ARG A 116 17.50 7.00 4.06
N THR A 117 17.76 8.25 4.42
CA THR A 117 19.01 8.65 5.06
C THR A 117 19.15 7.98 6.42
N PHE A 118 18.08 7.95 7.22
CA PHE A 118 18.12 7.31 8.53
C PHE A 118 18.37 5.79 8.43
N LEU A 119 17.59 5.10 7.59
CA LEU A 119 17.68 3.64 7.46
C LEU A 119 19.01 3.18 6.86
N THR A 120 19.60 3.96 5.96
CA THR A 120 20.92 3.65 5.40
C THR A 120 22.06 3.94 6.39
N GLN A 121 22.03 5.09 7.09
CA GLN A 121 23.12 5.51 7.98
C GLN A 121 23.16 4.79 9.33
N TYR A 122 22.01 4.60 9.96
CA TYR A 122 21.93 4.06 11.33
C TYR A 122 21.61 2.57 11.33
N VAL A 123 20.71 2.17 10.44
CA VAL A 123 20.18 0.81 10.39
C VAL A 123 20.91 -0.01 9.32
N HIS A 124 21.79 0.57 8.48
CA HIS A 124 22.54 -0.14 7.43
C HIS A 124 21.66 -0.94 6.46
N PHE A 125 20.52 -0.38 6.07
CA PHE A 125 19.66 -0.93 5.03
C PHE A 125 20.09 -0.44 3.65
N SER A 126 19.80 -1.22 2.62
CA SER A 126 19.93 -0.74 1.25
C SER A 126 18.92 0.38 0.97
N GLN A 127 19.23 1.25 0.00
CA GLN A 127 18.28 2.29 -0.43
C GLN A 127 16.95 1.68 -0.91
N GLN A 128 17.01 0.53 -1.58
CA GLN A 128 15.82 -0.19 -2.05
C GLN A 128 14.96 -0.68 -0.89
N THR A 129 15.58 -1.20 0.16
CA THR A 129 14.87 -1.63 1.38
C THR A 129 14.22 -0.44 2.09
N ALA A 130 14.93 0.68 2.19
CA ALA A 130 14.38 1.89 2.80
C ALA A 130 13.18 2.44 2.01
N ASP A 131 13.27 2.45 0.69
CA ASP A 131 12.18 2.85 -0.21
C ASP A 131 10.98 1.89 -0.12
N ARG A 132 11.23 0.59 0.05
CA ARG A 132 10.19 -0.41 0.28
C ARG A 132 9.46 -0.12 1.59
N ILE A 133 10.18 0.13 2.68
CA ILE A 133 9.59 0.47 3.98
C ILE A 133 8.75 1.75 3.87
N PHE A 134 9.23 2.76 3.16
CA PHE A 134 8.46 3.97 2.91
C PHE A 134 7.15 3.69 2.16
N THR A 135 7.22 2.90 1.09
CA THR A 135 6.03 2.52 0.29
C THR A 135 5.02 1.72 1.11
N LEU A 136 5.49 0.87 2.04
CA LEU A 136 4.62 0.12 2.93
C LEU A 136 3.91 1.01 3.97
N LEU A 137 4.51 2.15 4.32
CA LEU A 137 3.95 3.10 5.29
C LEU A 137 3.06 4.17 4.65
N ASP A 138 3.45 4.65 3.47
CA ASP A 138 2.71 5.68 2.74
C ASP A 138 1.61 5.09 1.85
N VAL A 139 0.66 4.41 2.49
CA VAL A 139 -0.49 3.77 1.82
C VAL A 139 -1.35 4.79 1.08
N ALA A 140 -1.44 5.99 1.65
CA ALA A 140 -2.22 7.08 1.10
C ALA A 140 -1.48 7.87 0.00
N GLN A 141 -0.24 7.49 -0.33
CA GLN A 141 0.62 8.16 -1.31
C GLN A 141 0.72 9.68 -1.09
N ARG A 142 0.78 10.09 0.18
CA ARG A 142 0.90 11.49 0.58
C ARG A 142 2.32 12.03 0.40
N GLY A 143 3.31 11.15 0.18
CA GLY A 143 4.72 11.52 0.08
C GLY A 143 5.37 11.82 1.42
N SER A 144 4.64 11.61 2.54
CA SER A 144 5.13 11.80 3.90
C SER A 144 4.38 10.89 4.88
N VAL A 145 5.06 10.51 5.96
CA VAL A 145 4.50 9.67 7.02
C VAL A 145 4.61 10.40 8.36
N SER A 146 3.59 10.33 9.21
CA SER A 146 3.65 11.02 10.50
C SER A 146 4.70 10.39 11.42
N ALA A 147 5.60 11.22 11.94
CA ALA A 147 6.61 10.81 12.92
C ALA A 147 5.96 10.18 14.17
N LYS A 148 4.82 10.74 14.63
CA LYS A 148 4.08 10.22 15.78
C LYS A 148 3.53 8.82 15.54
N GLU A 149 3.08 8.53 14.32
CA GLU A 149 2.58 7.20 13.96
C GLU A 149 3.69 6.17 13.95
N ILE A 150 4.84 6.50 13.34
CA ILE A 150 6.01 5.61 13.34
C ILE A 150 6.48 5.35 14.76
N ARG A 151 6.58 6.39 15.60
CA ARG A 151 6.95 6.25 17.01
C ARG A 151 6.06 5.23 17.72
N LYS A 152 4.74 5.36 17.59
CA LYS A 152 3.76 4.47 18.24
C LYS A 152 3.90 3.02 17.76
N ARG A 153 4.22 2.81 16.48
CA ARG A 153 4.44 1.47 15.91
C ARG A 153 5.77 0.88 16.35
N LEU A 154 6.83 1.68 16.48
CA LEU A 154 8.18 1.24 16.81
C LEU A 154 8.41 1.00 18.31
N GLU A 155 7.76 1.78 19.17
CA GLU A 155 7.86 1.71 20.63
C GLU A 155 7.77 0.29 21.23
N PRO A 156 6.76 -0.55 20.90
CA PRO A 156 6.68 -1.89 21.49
C PRO A 156 7.88 -2.78 21.13
N TYR A 157 8.44 -2.63 19.93
CA TYR A 157 9.60 -3.40 19.49
C TYR A 157 10.87 -2.94 20.20
N PHE A 158 11.02 -1.63 20.38
CA PHE A 158 12.15 -1.06 21.09
C PHE A 158 12.15 -1.44 22.58
N VAL A 159 10.99 -1.38 23.24
CA VAL A 159 10.83 -1.82 24.64
C VAL A 159 11.10 -3.32 24.78
N LYS A 160 10.68 -4.12 23.80
CA LYS A 160 10.95 -5.57 23.79
C LYS A 160 12.45 -5.86 23.72
N VAL A 161 13.19 -5.17 22.85
CA VAL A 161 14.67 -5.31 22.75
C VAL A 161 15.36 -4.84 24.03
N LEU A 162 14.90 -3.74 24.64
CA LEU A 162 15.45 -3.27 25.93
C LEU A 162 15.26 -4.28 27.06
N ARG A 163 14.12 -5.00 27.07
CA ARG A 163 13.80 -6.00 28.10
C ARG A 163 14.53 -7.32 27.88
N ASP A 164 14.76 -7.70 26.62
CA ASP A 164 15.46 -8.93 26.24
C ASP A 164 16.52 -8.62 25.17
N PRO A 165 17.72 -8.16 25.58
CA PRO A 165 18.79 -7.78 24.66
C PRO A 165 19.41 -8.98 23.93
N GLY A 166 19.06 -10.22 24.30
CA GLY A 166 19.46 -11.44 23.60
C GLY A 166 18.52 -11.84 22.46
N HIS A 167 17.44 -11.08 22.21
CA HIS A 167 16.47 -11.38 21.16
C HIS A 167 17.05 -11.12 19.76
N HIS A 168 17.83 -12.07 19.28
CA HIS A 168 18.34 -12.07 17.91
C HIS A 168 17.24 -12.53 16.95
N VAL A 169 16.88 -11.66 16.00
CA VAL A 169 15.91 -11.99 14.95
C VAL A 169 16.55 -13.00 14.01
N ALA A 170 16.16 -14.27 14.14
CA ALA A 170 16.81 -15.40 13.46
C ALA A 170 16.65 -15.39 11.93
N ASP A 171 15.62 -14.75 11.36
CA ASP A 171 15.48 -14.54 9.91
C ASP A 171 14.39 -13.50 9.54
N TRP A 172 14.73 -12.41 8.83
CA TRP A 172 13.82 -11.27 8.63
C TRP A 172 13.81 -10.51 7.29
N ARG A 173 14.52 -10.80 6.21
CA ARG A 173 14.94 -12.08 5.64
C ARG A 173 16.37 -11.86 5.13
N SER A 174 17.31 -12.61 5.69
CA SER A 174 18.79 -12.43 5.56
C SER A 174 19.31 -11.01 5.79
N ALA A 175 18.72 -10.36 6.77
CA ALA A 175 19.10 -9.10 7.36
C ALA A 175 19.09 -7.84 6.48
N ALA A 176 17.96 -7.60 5.80
CA ALA A 176 17.71 -6.59 4.76
C ALA A 176 18.53 -6.83 3.48
N ALA A 177 19.20 -7.99 3.41
CA ALA A 177 20.27 -8.33 2.48
C ALA A 177 21.46 -7.35 2.59
N ALA A 178 22.15 -7.42 3.75
CA ALA A 178 23.52 -6.98 4.03
C ALA A 178 23.98 -5.66 3.36
N GLY A 179 23.84 -4.53 4.06
CA GLY A 179 24.32 -3.22 3.61
C GLY A 179 25.79 -3.25 3.15
N GLY A 180 26.06 -2.57 2.03
CA GLY A 180 27.33 -2.61 1.30
C GLY A 180 28.53 -2.03 2.04
#